data_AF-A0A958ZKA6-F1
#
_entry.id   AF-A0A958ZKA6-F1
#
_cell.length_a   1.000
_cell.length_b   1.000
_cell.length_c   1.000
_cell.angle_alpha   90.00
_cell.angle_beta   90.00
_cell.angle_gamma   90.00
#
_symmetry.space_group_name_H-M   'P 1'
#
loop_
_entity.id
_entity.type
_entity.pdbx_description
1 polymer ?
#
loop_
_entity_poly.entity_id
_entity_poly.type
_entity_poly.pdbx_seq_one_letter_code
_entity_poly.pdbx_strand_id
1 'polypeptide(L)'
;FGSKDVPDNTQLSINTFDFQYEYNTLNRIQYPNRGLRWNTRATYSLGDEISRPGTTSPAGPALGNSHYWWNLNASFDWYYLHTKPFKLGVYLEGNMSTQSLFSNYTASILKTPAFKPTPESRTLFLESFHKYDFAGVGHKLIFTFLRDFDLRFEAYAMQSYKEVIKLADGSQKMEYNSDIIYGILMAAFVYNSPVGPVSFSTNYYSNVPEVIPEDKAPITFLFHFGYILFNRSSIDAYRF
;
A
#
# COMPACT_ATOMS: atom_id res chain seq x y z
N PHE A 1 18.00 23.35 -2.55
CA PHE A 1 18.01 22.90 -3.95
C PHE A 1 18.32 24.09 -4.86
N GLY A 2 19.52 24.14 -5.41
CA GLY A 2 19.88 25.06 -6.49
C GLY A 2 19.48 24.50 -7.86
N SER A 3 19.35 25.36 -8.86
CA SER A 3 19.00 25.00 -10.25
C SER A 3 19.96 24.00 -10.94
N LYS A 4 21.07 23.62 -10.31
CA LYS A 4 22.09 22.69 -10.84
C LYS A 4 22.26 21.41 -10.02
N ASP A 5 21.44 21.21 -8.98
CA ASP A 5 21.54 20.01 -8.14
C ASP A 5 20.96 18.81 -8.89
N VAL A 6 21.75 17.73 -8.99
CA VAL A 6 21.28 16.45 -9.56
C VAL A 6 20.88 15.53 -8.42
N PRO A 7 19.64 15.02 -8.38
CA PRO A 7 19.19 14.10 -7.35
C PRO A 7 19.88 12.74 -7.49
N ASP A 8 19.97 12.01 -6.37
CA ASP A 8 20.42 10.62 -6.34
C ASP A 8 19.62 9.77 -7.34
N ASN A 9 20.31 8.89 -8.06
CA ASN A 9 19.70 7.98 -9.03
C ASN A 9 20.04 6.53 -8.68
N THR A 10 19.02 5.78 -8.32
CA THR A 10 19.13 4.36 -7.99
C THR A 10 18.40 3.51 -9.04
N GLN A 11 19.14 2.65 -9.71
CA GLN A 11 18.61 1.68 -10.67
C GLN A 11 18.64 0.29 -10.06
N LEU A 12 17.54 -0.46 -10.21
CA LEU A 12 17.42 -1.83 -9.73
C LEU A 12 17.00 -2.73 -10.88
N SER A 13 17.84 -3.70 -11.23
CA SER A 13 17.50 -4.78 -12.15
C SER A 13 17.13 -6.01 -11.34
N ILE A 14 15.93 -6.56 -11.54
CA ILE A 14 15.37 -7.58 -10.65
C ILE A 14 14.73 -8.73 -11.45
N ASN A 15 14.98 -9.95 -10.99
CA ASN A 15 14.25 -11.15 -11.36
C ASN A 15 13.40 -11.59 -10.17
N THR A 16 12.10 -11.77 -10.39
CA THR A 16 11.15 -12.14 -9.33
C THR A 16 10.43 -13.42 -9.70
N PHE A 17 10.46 -14.39 -8.78
CA PHE A 17 9.63 -15.58 -8.81
C PHE A 17 8.40 -15.34 -7.94
N ASP A 18 7.22 -15.57 -8.50
CA ASP A 18 5.93 -15.27 -7.87
C ASP A 18 5.09 -16.53 -7.75
N PHE A 19 4.60 -16.80 -6.54
CA PHE A 19 3.61 -17.83 -6.27
C PHE A 19 2.39 -17.17 -5.62
N GLN A 20 1.23 -17.32 -6.24
CA GLN A 20 -0.02 -16.73 -5.78
C GLN A 20 -1.13 -17.79 -5.71
N TYR A 21 -1.87 -17.77 -4.60
CA TYR A 21 -3.11 -18.51 -4.43
C TYR A 21 -4.23 -17.51 -4.11
N GLU A 22 -5.28 -17.51 -4.94
CA GLU A 22 -6.47 -16.68 -4.73
C GLU A 22 -7.74 -17.53 -4.74
N TYR A 23 -8.54 -17.39 -3.69
CA TYR A 23 -9.91 -17.87 -3.63
C TYR A 23 -10.85 -16.65 -3.54
N ASN A 24 -11.71 -16.47 -4.54
CA ASN A 24 -12.52 -15.27 -4.67
C ASN A 24 -13.97 -15.59 -5.05
N THR A 25 -14.89 -15.19 -4.18
CA THR A 25 -16.35 -15.31 -4.33
C THR A 25 -17.04 -13.94 -4.23
N LEU A 26 -16.25 -12.86 -4.28
CA LEU A 26 -16.78 -11.50 -4.22
C LEU A 26 -17.71 -11.24 -5.39
N ASN A 27 -18.77 -10.49 -5.13
CA ASN A 27 -19.78 -10.21 -6.14
C ASN A 27 -19.38 -9.13 -7.15
N ARG A 28 -18.32 -8.36 -6.88
CA ARG A 28 -17.82 -7.26 -7.72
C ARG A 28 -16.31 -7.12 -7.58
N ILE A 29 -15.67 -6.63 -8.64
CA ILE A 29 -14.21 -6.38 -8.70
C ILE A 29 -13.83 -5.22 -7.76
N GLN A 30 -14.50 -4.07 -7.92
CA GLN A 30 -14.39 -2.93 -7.03
C GLN A 30 -15.69 -2.76 -6.26
N TYR A 31 -15.56 -2.28 -5.03
CA TYR A 31 -16.69 -2.09 -4.12
C TYR A 31 -17.56 -3.34 -3.93
N PRO A 32 -16.97 -4.51 -3.61
CA PRO A 32 -17.75 -5.67 -3.23
C PRO A 32 -18.59 -5.36 -1.99
N ASN A 33 -19.72 -6.04 -1.89
CA ASN A 33 -20.60 -5.96 -0.74
C ASN A 33 -21.12 -7.34 -0.31
N ARG A 34 -20.61 -8.42 -0.92
CA ARG A 34 -20.88 -9.79 -0.54
C ARG A 34 -19.75 -10.71 -0.98
N GLY A 35 -19.54 -11.77 -0.19
CA GLY A 35 -18.64 -12.87 -0.51
C GLY A 35 -17.36 -12.83 0.31
N LEU A 36 -16.39 -13.60 -0.16
CA LEU A 36 -15.09 -13.77 0.48
C LEU A 36 -14.00 -13.70 -0.58
N ARG A 37 -12.90 -13.00 -0.27
CA ARG A 37 -11.63 -13.12 -0.97
C ARG A 37 -10.52 -13.47 0.01
N TRP A 38 -9.84 -14.57 -0.25
CA TRP A 38 -8.56 -14.91 0.35
C TRP A 38 -7.52 -14.86 -0.76
N ASN A 39 -6.49 -14.05 -0.58
CA ASN A 39 -5.30 -14.06 -1.42
C ASN A 39 -4.04 -14.25 -0.57
N THR A 40 -3.21 -15.24 -0.90
CA THR A 40 -1.88 -15.45 -0.33
C THR A 40 -0.86 -15.41 -1.46
N ARG A 41 0.23 -14.68 -1.27
CA ARG A 41 1.29 -14.48 -2.25
C ARG A 41 2.64 -14.63 -1.59
N ALA A 42 3.52 -15.41 -2.20
CA ALA A 42 4.92 -15.55 -1.81
C ALA A 42 5.78 -15.17 -3.00
N THR A 43 6.75 -14.28 -2.77
CA THR A 43 7.65 -13.77 -3.80
C THR A 43 9.08 -13.96 -3.36
N TYR A 44 9.92 -14.39 -4.30
CA TYR A 44 11.36 -14.42 -4.13
C TYR A 44 11.99 -13.53 -5.19
N SER A 45 12.76 -12.56 -4.77
CA SER A 45 13.39 -11.60 -5.68
C SER A 45 14.91 -11.64 -5.56
N LEU A 46 15.56 -11.50 -6.71
CA LEU A 46 17.00 -11.41 -6.89
C LEU A 46 17.27 -10.17 -7.74
N GLY A 47 18.05 -9.21 -7.25
CA GLY A 47 18.33 -8.02 -8.04
C GLY A 47 19.61 -7.30 -7.67
N ASP A 48 20.16 -6.61 -8.65
CA ASP A 48 21.36 -5.79 -8.51
C ASP A 48 20.98 -4.30 -8.54
N GLU A 49 21.37 -3.61 -7.48
CA GLU A 49 21.24 -2.18 -7.31
C GLU A 49 22.50 -1.49 -7.84
N ILE A 50 22.33 -0.46 -8.67
CA ILE A 50 23.37 0.51 -9.01
C ILE A 50 22.89 1.88 -8.55
N SER A 51 23.54 2.43 -7.53
CA SER A 51 23.23 3.74 -6.97
C SER A 51 24.30 4.76 -7.32
N ARG A 52 23.88 5.90 -7.91
CA ARG A 52 24.73 7.05 -8.22
C ARG A 52 24.34 8.20 -7.30
N PRO A 53 25.20 8.58 -6.35
CA PRO A 53 24.95 9.72 -5.46
C PRO A 53 24.81 11.02 -6.26
N GLY A 54 23.89 11.88 -5.81
CA GLY A 54 23.68 13.23 -6.33
C GLY A 54 24.74 14.22 -5.86
N THR A 55 24.67 15.45 -6.36
CA THR A 55 25.70 16.49 -6.16
C THR A 55 25.77 17.04 -4.73
N THR A 56 24.80 16.71 -3.87
CA THR A 56 24.75 17.12 -2.46
C THR A 56 25.33 16.06 -1.51
N SER A 57 25.66 14.88 -2.01
CA SER A 57 26.36 13.83 -1.26
C SER A 57 27.87 13.96 -1.50
N PRO A 58 28.76 13.63 -0.53
CA PRO A 58 30.20 13.59 -0.79
C PRO A 58 30.44 12.67 -1.99
N ALA A 59 31.01 13.20 -3.07
CA ALA A 59 31.14 12.50 -4.35
C ALA A 59 31.84 11.14 -4.16
N GLY A 60 31.04 10.08 -4.09
CA GLY A 60 31.48 8.70 -3.91
C GLY A 60 31.31 7.90 -5.21
N PRO A 61 32.06 6.80 -5.39
CA PRO A 61 31.86 5.89 -6.52
C PRO A 61 30.43 5.33 -6.51
N ALA A 62 29.95 4.91 -7.68
CA ALA A 62 28.67 4.22 -7.78
C ALA A 62 28.70 2.96 -6.89
N LEU A 63 27.68 2.81 -6.04
CA LEU A 63 27.54 1.65 -5.16
C LEU A 63 26.77 0.56 -5.91
N GLY A 64 27.36 -0.63 -5.98
CA GLY A 64 26.75 -1.82 -6.55
C GLY A 64 26.43 -2.82 -5.45
N ASN A 65 25.17 -3.11 -5.20
CA ASN A 65 24.74 -4.07 -4.18
C ASN A 65 23.83 -5.13 -4.78
N SER A 66 24.10 -6.40 -4.48
CA SER A 66 23.19 -7.50 -4.82
C SER A 66 22.24 -7.75 -3.66
N HIS A 67 20.95 -7.81 -3.97
CA HIS A 67 19.88 -8.05 -3.02
C HIS A 67 19.14 -9.34 -3.37
N TYR A 68 18.80 -10.09 -2.33
CA TYR A 68 17.84 -11.18 -2.43
C TYR A 68 16.88 -11.09 -1.26
N TRP A 69 15.60 -11.36 -1.50
CA TRP A 69 14.61 -11.36 -0.44
C TRP A 69 13.40 -12.22 -0.73
N TRP A 70 12.80 -12.67 0.35
CA TRP A 70 11.48 -13.27 0.38
C TRP A 70 10.49 -12.24 0.87
N ASN A 71 9.32 -12.21 0.24
CA ASN A 71 8.19 -11.41 0.69
C ASN A 71 6.91 -12.25 0.65
N LEU A 72 6.28 -12.39 1.80
CA LEU A 72 5.05 -13.15 2.02
C LEU A 72 3.93 -12.18 2.39
N ASN A 73 2.85 -12.19 1.63
CA ASN A 73 1.67 -11.36 1.87
C ASN A 73 0.42 -12.25 1.89
N ALA A 74 -0.44 -12.04 2.87
CA ALA A 74 -1.74 -12.69 2.95
C ALA A 74 -2.81 -11.64 3.24
N SER A 75 -3.93 -11.72 2.52
CA SER A 75 -5.07 -10.83 2.68
C SER A 75 -6.36 -11.64 2.70
N PHE A 76 -7.28 -11.25 3.58
CA PHE A 76 -8.57 -11.88 3.79
C PHE A 76 -9.65 -10.80 3.89
N ASP A 77 -10.57 -10.78 2.94
CA ASP A 77 -11.69 -9.85 2.87
C ASP A 77 -13.00 -10.64 2.91
N TRP A 78 -13.72 -10.53 4.02
CA TRP A 78 -14.93 -11.31 4.25
C TRP A 78 -16.09 -10.42 4.62
N TYR A 79 -17.12 -10.45 3.78
CA TYR A 79 -18.43 -9.91 4.12
C TYR A 79 -19.19 -11.01 4.86
N TYR A 80 -19.42 -10.84 6.16
CA TYR A 80 -20.07 -11.87 6.99
C TYR A 80 -21.56 -11.61 7.18
N LEU A 81 -22.01 -10.35 7.11
CA LEU A 81 -23.43 -9.98 7.20
C LEU A 81 -23.89 -9.34 5.90
N HIS A 82 -25.06 -9.77 5.40
CA HIS A 82 -25.60 -9.33 4.11
C HIS A 82 -27.11 -9.02 4.12
N THR A 83 -27.67 -8.71 5.28
CA THR A 83 -29.11 -8.49 5.45
C THR A 83 -29.50 -7.12 4.94
N LYS A 84 -30.52 -6.97 4.08
CA LYS A 84 -30.95 -5.62 3.68
C LYS A 84 -31.45 -4.83 4.91
N PRO A 85 -31.08 -3.55 5.10
CA PRO A 85 -30.18 -2.73 4.27
C PRO A 85 -28.69 -2.74 4.70
N PHE A 86 -28.31 -3.48 5.74
CA PHE A 86 -26.98 -3.45 6.36
C PHE A 86 -26.07 -4.62 5.94
N LYS A 87 -24.87 -4.29 5.49
CA LYS A 87 -23.84 -5.29 5.17
C LYS A 87 -22.58 -4.97 5.95
N LEU A 88 -21.98 -5.99 6.55
CA LEU A 88 -20.77 -5.86 7.35
C LEU A 88 -19.68 -6.74 6.78
N GLY A 89 -18.46 -6.23 6.81
CA GLY A 89 -17.28 -6.98 6.42
C GLY A 89 -16.10 -6.74 7.35
N VAL A 90 -15.19 -7.69 7.34
CA VAL A 90 -13.89 -7.63 8.00
C VAL A 90 -12.80 -7.77 6.95
N TYR A 91 -11.72 -7.04 7.14
CA TYR A 91 -10.52 -7.12 6.33
C TYR A 91 -9.33 -7.45 7.24
N LEU A 92 -8.49 -8.38 6.82
CA LEU A 92 -7.22 -8.70 7.46
C LEU A 92 -6.15 -8.72 6.39
N GLU A 93 -4.98 -8.16 6.69
CA GLU A 93 -3.80 -8.27 5.84
C GLU A 93 -2.56 -8.43 6.70
N GLY A 94 -1.66 -9.29 6.28
CA GLY A 94 -0.36 -9.47 6.93
C GLY A 94 0.73 -9.52 5.87
N ASN A 95 1.87 -8.92 6.20
CA ASN A 95 3.05 -8.97 5.36
C ASN A 95 4.30 -9.24 6.19
N MET A 96 5.21 -10.02 5.63
CA MET A 96 6.53 -10.29 6.18
C MET A 96 7.56 -10.30 5.06
N SER A 97 8.66 -9.57 5.24
CA SER A 97 9.69 -9.40 4.22
C SER A 97 11.11 -9.46 4.81
N THR A 98 11.95 -10.31 4.20
CA THR A 98 13.38 -10.39 4.53
C THR A 98 14.23 -9.37 3.78
N GLN A 99 13.60 -8.45 3.06
CA GLN A 99 14.26 -7.40 2.27
C GLN A 99 15.24 -6.59 3.12
N SER A 100 16.45 -6.43 2.56
CA SER A 100 17.51 -5.60 3.12
C SER A 100 17.35 -4.15 2.70
N LEU A 101 18.05 -3.25 3.40
CA LEU A 101 18.11 -1.84 3.03
C LEU A 101 18.89 -1.67 1.73
N PHE A 102 18.42 -0.76 0.89
CA PHE A 102 19.07 -0.33 -0.34
C PHE A 102 20.16 0.71 -0.04
N SER A 103 20.76 1.34 -1.05
CA SER A 103 21.84 2.30 -0.83
C SER A 103 21.41 3.58 -0.11
N ASN A 104 20.12 3.96 -0.18
CA ASN A 104 19.59 5.12 0.51
C ASN A 104 18.13 4.90 1.00
N TYR A 105 17.68 5.79 1.89
CA TYR A 105 16.36 5.72 2.51
C TYR A 105 15.23 5.72 1.47
N THR A 106 15.29 6.63 0.50
CA THR A 106 14.26 6.79 -0.52
C THR A 106 14.13 5.54 -1.39
N ALA A 107 15.24 4.93 -1.80
CA ALA A 107 15.25 3.67 -2.53
C ALA A 107 14.67 2.53 -1.69
N SER A 108 15.04 2.44 -0.40
CA SER A 108 14.50 1.44 0.52
C SER A 108 12.98 1.55 0.64
N ILE A 109 12.45 2.72 1.02
CA ILE A 109 11.02 2.92 1.30
C ILE A 109 10.15 2.75 0.06
N LEU A 110 10.61 3.18 -1.12
CA LEU A 110 9.88 3.01 -2.39
C LEU A 110 9.74 1.54 -2.80
N LYS A 111 10.63 0.67 -2.33
CA LYS A 111 10.63 -0.76 -2.60
C LYS A 111 10.00 -1.57 -1.46
N THR A 112 9.67 -0.94 -0.35
CA THR A 112 9.03 -1.60 0.79
C THR A 112 7.56 -1.91 0.45
N PRO A 113 7.02 -3.06 0.85
CA PRO A 113 5.59 -3.34 0.77
C PRO A 113 4.74 -2.30 1.53
N ALA A 114 3.46 -2.19 1.19
CA ALA A 114 2.58 -1.23 1.83
C ALA A 114 1.17 -1.76 2.07
N PHE A 115 0.57 -1.36 3.19
CA PHE A 115 -0.82 -1.64 3.51
C PHE A 115 -1.76 -0.69 2.76
N LYS A 116 -2.44 -1.21 1.74
CA LYS A 116 -3.29 -0.43 0.82
C LYS A 116 -4.67 -1.08 0.64
N PRO A 117 -5.52 -1.04 1.68
CA PRO A 117 -6.79 -1.78 1.71
C PRO A 117 -7.88 -1.20 0.81
N THR A 118 -7.81 0.08 0.45
CA THR A 118 -8.84 0.79 -0.33
C THR A 118 -8.34 1.11 -1.74
N PRO A 119 -9.23 1.26 -2.75
CA PRO A 119 -8.82 1.69 -4.09
C PRO A 119 -8.07 3.03 -4.09
N GLU A 120 -8.44 3.93 -3.18
CA GLU A 120 -7.81 5.25 -3.06
C GLU A 120 -6.40 5.19 -2.47
N SER A 121 -6.16 4.38 -1.43
CA SER A 121 -4.82 4.27 -0.83
C SER A 121 -3.79 3.67 -1.80
N ARG A 122 -4.25 3.00 -2.87
CA ARG A 122 -3.38 2.53 -3.96
C ARG A 122 -2.95 3.64 -4.93
N THR A 123 -3.70 4.74 -4.99
CA THR A 123 -3.37 5.89 -5.85
C THR A 123 -2.38 6.86 -5.19
N LEU A 124 -2.21 6.76 -3.87
CA LEU A 124 -1.37 7.63 -3.06
C LEU A 124 -0.11 6.90 -2.60
N PHE A 125 1.01 7.63 -2.53
CA PHE A 125 2.20 7.15 -1.83
C PHE A 125 2.11 7.54 -0.36
N LEU A 126 1.51 6.66 0.45
CA LEU A 126 1.39 6.85 1.90
C LEU A 126 2.62 6.27 2.60
N GLU A 127 3.64 7.09 2.77
CA GLU A 127 4.95 6.69 3.31
C GLU A 127 4.84 5.96 4.65
N SER A 128 4.02 6.46 5.58
CA SER A 128 3.83 5.85 6.89
C SER A 128 3.22 4.43 6.85
N PHE A 129 2.65 4.03 5.71
CA PHE A 129 2.07 2.70 5.51
C PHE A 129 3.00 1.74 4.76
N HIS A 130 4.22 2.18 4.39
CA HIS A 130 5.24 1.32 3.79
C HIS A 130 6.11 0.71 4.89
N LYS A 131 5.89 -0.57 5.20
CA LYS A 131 6.56 -1.32 6.27
C LYS A 131 6.92 -2.72 5.79
N TYR A 132 8.04 -3.28 6.26
CA TYR A 132 8.52 -4.60 5.83
C TYR A 132 7.69 -5.73 6.44
N ASP A 133 7.41 -5.60 7.74
CA ASP A 133 6.59 -6.54 8.48
C ASP A 133 5.45 -5.75 9.13
N PHE A 134 4.21 -6.12 8.80
CA PHE A 134 3.03 -5.46 9.36
C PHE A 134 1.84 -6.42 9.43
N ALA A 135 0.91 -6.10 10.33
CA ALA A 135 -0.41 -6.70 10.38
C ALA A 135 -1.48 -5.60 10.39
N GLY A 136 -2.50 -5.75 9.56
CA GLY A 136 -3.59 -4.82 9.41
C GLY A 136 -4.94 -5.49 9.59
N VAL A 137 -5.86 -4.78 10.24
CA VAL A 137 -7.26 -5.16 10.37
C VAL A 137 -8.14 -4.01 9.89
N GLY A 138 -9.32 -4.33 9.38
CA GLY A 138 -10.33 -3.34 9.08
C GLY A 138 -11.73 -3.87 9.20
N HIS A 139 -12.66 -2.94 9.35
CA HIS A 139 -14.08 -3.21 9.40
C HIS A 139 -14.82 -2.34 8.39
N LYS A 140 -15.82 -2.92 7.75
CA LYS A 140 -16.61 -2.29 6.70
C LYS A 140 -18.07 -2.30 7.09
N LEU A 141 -18.67 -1.12 7.11
CA LEU A 141 -20.07 -0.86 7.37
C LEU A 141 -20.69 -0.33 6.07
N ILE A 142 -21.55 -1.11 5.44
CA ILE A 142 -22.17 -0.74 4.16
C ILE A 142 -23.68 -0.68 4.33
N PHE A 143 -24.26 0.46 3.97
CA PHE A 143 -25.69 0.69 3.95
C PHE A 143 -26.19 0.80 2.50
N THR A 144 -27.02 -0.15 2.10
CA THR A 144 -27.62 -0.20 0.77
C THR A 144 -29.07 0.25 0.85
N PHE A 145 -29.35 1.51 0.49
CA PHE A 145 -30.70 2.10 0.57
C PHE A 145 -31.53 1.89 -0.72
N LEU A 146 -30.86 1.82 -1.87
CA LEU A 146 -31.42 1.43 -3.17
C LEU A 146 -30.62 0.26 -3.74
N ARG A 147 -31.17 -0.46 -4.72
CA ARG A 147 -30.57 -1.70 -5.25
C ARG A 147 -29.09 -1.56 -5.65
N ASP A 148 -28.71 -0.39 -6.16
CA ASP A 148 -27.38 -0.14 -6.74
C ASP A 148 -26.58 0.96 -6.03
N PHE A 149 -27.13 1.59 -4.99
CA PHE A 149 -26.46 2.62 -4.22
C PHE A 149 -26.01 2.10 -2.85
N ASP A 150 -24.71 2.15 -2.61
CA ASP A 150 -24.03 1.71 -1.41
C ASP A 150 -23.36 2.93 -0.73
N LEU A 151 -23.78 3.25 0.49
CA LEU A 151 -23.05 4.15 1.38
C LEU A 151 -22.11 3.31 2.25
N ARG A 152 -20.82 3.59 2.22
CA ARG A 152 -19.77 2.77 2.85
C ARG A 152 -19.03 3.60 3.89
N PHE A 153 -18.82 3.02 5.06
CA PHE A 153 -17.91 3.49 6.08
C PHE A 153 -16.93 2.38 6.38
N GLU A 154 -15.64 2.63 6.19
CA GLU A 154 -14.60 1.64 6.40
C GLU A 154 -13.54 2.22 7.32
N ALA A 155 -13.09 1.42 8.28
CA ALA A 155 -12.07 1.80 9.24
C ALA A 155 -11.00 0.71 9.25
N TYR A 156 -9.74 1.13 9.19
CA TYR A 156 -8.59 0.22 9.18
C TYR A 156 -7.54 0.68 10.19
N ALA A 157 -6.86 -0.29 10.78
CA ALA A 157 -5.72 -0.10 11.64
C ALA A 157 -4.60 -1.04 11.20
N MET A 158 -3.37 -0.54 11.12
CA MET A 158 -2.17 -1.29 10.79
C MET A 158 -1.15 -1.15 11.92
N GLN A 159 -0.67 -2.27 12.44
CA GLN A 159 0.46 -2.34 13.34
C GLN A 159 1.72 -2.70 12.56
N SER A 160 2.76 -1.89 12.72
CA SER A 160 4.09 -2.17 12.17
C SER A 160 4.88 -3.08 13.12
N TYR A 161 5.83 -3.84 12.59
CA TYR A 161 6.82 -4.58 13.38
C TYR A 161 8.26 -4.33 12.92
N LYS A 162 8.44 -4.07 11.61
CA LYS A 162 9.75 -3.82 11.01
C LYS A 162 9.66 -2.70 9.99
N GLU A 163 10.45 -1.65 10.21
CA GLU A 163 10.43 -0.44 9.40
C GLU A 163 11.83 0.08 9.09
N VAL A 164 11.93 0.93 8.06
CA VAL A 164 13.12 1.73 7.81
C VAL A 164 12.88 3.14 8.34
N ILE A 165 13.82 3.64 9.12
CA ILE A 165 13.83 5.03 9.62
C ILE A 165 15.00 5.79 9.01
N LYS A 166 14.81 7.10 8.81
CA LYS A 166 15.88 8.01 8.43
C LYS A 166 16.50 8.63 9.67
N LEU A 167 17.82 8.56 9.79
CA LEU A 167 18.56 9.14 10.90
C LEU A 167 18.91 10.61 10.61
N ALA A 168 19.21 11.38 11.65
CA ALA A 168 19.51 12.81 11.55
C ALA A 168 20.76 13.13 10.70
N ASP A 169 21.67 12.16 10.56
CA ASP A 169 22.86 12.24 9.70
C ASP A 169 22.55 11.91 8.22
N GLY A 170 21.29 11.62 7.89
CA GLY A 170 20.85 11.23 6.55
C GLY A 170 21.05 9.74 6.23
N SER A 171 21.65 8.96 7.14
CA SER A 171 21.73 7.51 7.02
C SER A 171 20.38 6.85 7.33
N GLN A 172 20.30 5.54 7.14
CA GLN A 172 19.07 4.77 7.36
C GLN A 172 19.36 3.56 8.25
N LYS A 173 18.35 3.14 8.99
CA LYS A 173 18.44 1.98 9.86
C LYS A 173 17.14 1.18 9.81
N MET A 174 17.27 -0.15 9.93
CA MET A 174 16.14 -1.03 10.20
C MET A 174 15.80 -0.95 11.68
N GLU A 175 14.55 -0.61 11.98
CA GLU A 175 14.01 -0.57 13.33
C GLU A 175 12.91 -1.61 13.50
N TYR A 176 12.88 -2.23 14.68
CA TYR A 176 11.85 -3.15 15.09
C TYR A 176 11.01 -2.46 16.15
N ASN A 177 9.81 -2.03 15.76
CA ASN A 177 8.92 -1.30 16.64
C ASN A 177 7.50 -1.82 16.45
N SER A 178 6.92 -2.36 17.54
CA SER A 178 5.55 -2.87 17.58
C SER A 178 4.53 -1.88 18.10
N ASP A 179 4.96 -0.74 18.62
CA ASP A 179 4.09 0.13 19.42
C ASP A 179 3.34 1.16 18.57
N ILE A 180 3.69 1.26 17.28
CA ILE A 180 3.09 2.23 16.36
C ILE A 180 1.93 1.59 15.60
N ILE A 181 0.76 2.23 15.72
CA ILE A 181 -0.47 1.86 15.00
C ILE A 181 -0.87 3.02 14.09
N TYR A 182 -1.09 2.73 12.82
CA TYR A 182 -1.56 3.68 11.81
C TYR A 182 -3.02 3.41 11.44
N GLY A 183 -3.82 4.47 11.36
CA GLY A 183 -5.25 4.39 11.07
C GLY A 183 -5.63 4.95 9.71
N ILE A 184 -6.63 4.33 9.07
CA ILE A 184 -7.31 4.83 7.87
C ILE A 184 -8.82 4.85 8.15
N LEU A 185 -9.47 5.96 7.87
CA LEU A 185 -10.94 6.04 7.86
C LEU A 185 -11.41 6.43 6.46
N MET A 186 -12.46 5.81 5.98
CA MET A 186 -13.02 6.07 4.65
C MET A 186 -14.54 6.15 4.75
N ALA A 187 -15.12 7.18 4.15
CA ALA A 187 -16.53 7.27 3.86
C ALA A 187 -16.71 7.39 2.34
N ALA A 188 -17.56 6.57 1.75
CA ALA A 188 -17.77 6.58 0.31
C ALA A 188 -19.22 6.39 -0.09
N PHE A 189 -19.62 7.11 -1.13
CA PHE A 189 -20.88 6.93 -1.82
C PHE A 189 -20.61 6.25 -3.15
N VAL A 190 -21.15 5.05 -3.33
CA VAL A 190 -20.90 4.23 -4.52
C VAL A 190 -22.21 3.91 -5.22
N TYR A 191 -22.29 4.27 -6.49
CA TYR A 191 -23.36 3.87 -7.40
C TYR A 191 -22.83 2.85 -8.39
N ASN A 192 -23.41 1.66 -8.40
CA ASN A 192 -23.04 0.59 -9.32
C ASN A 192 -23.87 0.70 -10.60
N SER A 193 -23.36 1.38 -11.61
CA SER A 193 -24.03 1.45 -12.92
C SER A 193 -23.75 0.20 -13.77
N PRO A 194 -24.55 -0.07 -14.82
CA PRO A 194 -24.30 -1.20 -15.74
C PRO A 194 -22.95 -1.14 -16.47
N VAL A 195 -22.38 0.06 -16.64
CA VAL A 195 -21.12 0.27 -17.37
C VAL A 195 -19.90 0.39 -16.44
N GLY A 196 -20.11 0.44 -15.13
CA GLY A 196 -19.03 0.55 -14.13
C GLY A 196 -19.48 1.26 -12.84
N PRO A 197 -18.67 1.19 -11.77
CA PRO A 197 -18.96 1.90 -10.53
C PRO A 197 -18.69 3.40 -10.68
N VAL A 198 -19.52 4.21 -10.04
CA VAL A 198 -19.30 5.64 -9.81
C VAL A 198 -19.10 5.82 -8.33
N SER A 199 -18.00 6.43 -7.92
CA SER A 199 -17.64 6.53 -6.51
C SER A 199 -17.18 7.94 -6.17
N PHE A 200 -17.65 8.41 -5.02
CA PHE A 200 -17.14 9.60 -4.35
C PHE A 200 -16.72 9.19 -2.93
N SER A 201 -15.44 9.30 -2.62
CA SER A 201 -14.87 8.92 -1.32
C SER A 201 -14.15 10.08 -0.64
N THR A 202 -14.25 10.09 0.68
CA THR A 202 -13.51 10.95 1.60
C THR A 202 -12.71 10.04 2.53
N ASN A 203 -11.41 10.26 2.63
CA ASN A 203 -10.51 9.39 3.38
C ASN A 203 -9.68 10.23 4.34
N TYR A 204 -9.44 9.69 5.52
CA TYR A 204 -8.53 10.24 6.51
C TYR A 204 -7.38 9.24 6.71
N TYR A 205 -6.15 9.71 6.54
CA TYR A 205 -4.95 8.92 6.72
C TYR A 205 -4.12 9.49 7.87
N SER A 206 -3.74 8.65 8.83
CA SER A 206 -2.72 9.00 9.83
C SER A 206 -1.31 8.92 9.21
N ASN A 207 -1.06 9.71 8.16
CA ASN A 207 0.21 9.75 7.42
C ASN A 207 1.06 10.91 7.93
N VAL A 208 2.31 10.62 8.30
CA VAL A 208 3.34 11.59 8.65
C VAL A 208 4.55 11.28 7.76
N PRO A 209 4.61 11.80 6.53
CA PRO A 209 5.66 11.48 5.56
C PRO A 209 6.99 12.21 5.87
N GLU A 210 8.13 11.53 5.73
CA GLU A 210 9.48 12.09 5.89
C GLU A 210 10.14 12.46 4.56
N VAL A 211 9.82 11.76 3.45
CA VAL A 211 10.39 12.02 2.11
C VAL A 211 9.77 13.28 1.48
N ILE A 212 8.46 13.48 1.63
CA ILE A 212 7.74 14.65 1.15
C ILE A 212 6.94 15.21 2.33
N PRO A 213 7.46 16.21 3.05
CA PRO A 213 6.71 16.85 4.12
C PRO A 213 5.39 17.41 3.57
N GLU A 214 4.26 16.91 4.07
CA GLU A 214 2.94 17.39 3.70
C GLU A 214 2.42 18.38 4.76
N ASP A 215 2.33 19.66 4.40
CA ASP A 215 1.63 20.69 5.20
C ASP A 215 0.09 20.61 5.07
N LYS A 216 -0.44 19.55 4.44
CA LYS A 216 -1.85 19.42 4.07
C LYS A 216 -2.65 18.64 5.11
N ALA A 217 -3.94 18.94 5.18
CA ALA A 217 -4.88 18.21 6.01
C ALA A 217 -4.85 16.71 5.64
N PRO A 218 -4.89 15.79 6.62
CA PRO A 218 -4.84 14.32 6.41
C PRO A 218 -6.08 13.75 5.68
N ILE A 219 -6.93 14.62 5.14
CA ILE A 219 -8.19 14.30 4.49
C ILE A 219 -8.02 14.40 2.97
N THR A 220 -8.27 13.30 2.26
CA THR A 220 -8.27 13.24 0.80
C THR A 220 -9.68 12.99 0.27
N PHE A 221 -9.97 13.51 -0.91
CA PHE A 221 -11.21 13.27 -1.65
C PHE A 221 -10.88 12.63 -2.99
N LEU A 222 -11.62 11.60 -3.38
CA LEU A 222 -11.49 10.95 -4.67
C LEU A 222 -12.86 10.79 -5.32
N PHE A 223 -12.95 11.25 -6.57
CA PHE A 223 -14.06 10.96 -7.44
C PHE A 223 -13.57 10.13 -8.63
N HIS A 224 -14.27 9.05 -8.97
CA HIS A 224 -13.99 8.31 -10.20
C HIS A 224 -15.22 7.63 -10.78
N PHE A 225 -15.12 7.37 -12.08
CA PHE A 225 -16.10 6.65 -12.88
C PHE A 225 -15.39 5.50 -13.61
N GLY A 226 -15.90 4.28 -13.46
CA GLY A 226 -15.29 3.07 -14.00
C GLY A 226 -14.28 2.44 -13.04
N TYR A 227 -13.50 1.50 -13.55
CA TYR A 227 -12.50 0.79 -12.75
C TYR A 227 -11.18 1.56 -12.74
N ILE A 228 -10.63 1.83 -11.55
CA ILE A 228 -9.26 2.32 -11.42
C ILE A 228 -8.29 1.20 -11.80
N LEU A 229 -7.50 1.42 -12.85
CA LEU A 229 -6.45 0.51 -13.28
C LEU A 229 -5.11 0.97 -12.73
N PHE A 230 -4.38 0.05 -12.11
CA PHE A 230 -3.06 0.34 -11.55
C PHE A 230 -1.97 -0.21 -12.46
N ASN A 231 -0.88 0.56 -12.61
CA ASN A 231 0.29 0.08 -13.31
C ASN A 231 0.92 -1.07 -12.53
N ARG A 232 1.33 -2.12 -13.24
CA ARG A 232 1.96 -3.30 -12.64
C ARG A 232 3.41 -2.96 -12.32
N SER A 233 3.79 -3.07 -11.05
CA SER A 233 5.21 -3.03 -10.66
C SER A 233 5.78 -4.44 -10.81
N SER A 234 7.03 -4.57 -11.25
CA SER A 234 7.72 -5.87 -11.31
C SER A 234 7.89 -6.53 -9.93
N ILE A 235 7.89 -5.73 -8.87
CA ILE A 235 7.94 -6.19 -7.47
C ILE A 235 6.53 -6.51 -6.95
N ASP A 236 5.50 -5.91 -7.57
CA ASP A 236 4.09 -6.06 -7.21
C ASP A 236 3.26 -6.49 -8.42
N ALA A 237 3.69 -7.59 -9.04
CA ALA A 237 3.03 -8.17 -10.20
C ALA A 237 1.67 -8.76 -9.79
N TYR A 238 0.59 -8.11 -10.26
CA TYR A 238 -0.80 -8.57 -10.33
C TYR A 238 -1.75 -8.20 -9.16
N ARG A 239 -2.56 -7.14 -9.32
CA ARG A 239 -3.83 -6.91 -8.59
C ARG A 239 -4.80 -6.08 -9.45
N PHE A 240 -5.98 -6.63 -9.76
CA PHE A 240 -7.13 -5.85 -10.25
C PHE A 240 -7.73 -4.98 -9.12
#